data_AF-A0AA43UFW9-F1
#
_entry.id   AF-A0AA43UFW9-F1
#
_cell.length_a   1.000
_cell.length_b   1.000
_cell.length_c   1.000
_cell.angle_alpha   90.00
_cell.angle_beta   90.00
_cell.angle_gamma   90.00
#
_symmetry.space_group_name_H-M   'P 1'
#
loop_
_entity.id
_entity.type
_entity.pdbx_description
1 polymer ?
#
loop_
_entity_poly.entity_id
_entity_poly.type
_entity_poly.pdbx_seq_one_letter_code
_entity_poly.pdbx_strand_id
1 'polypeptide(L)'
;MSVMDRFRTEVDGAVRSALSKMGVDSEFSIEIPSTDAADLAVPCFLMSKALKRAPKDIAEELASNIEPSGLISDVSALNGYLNFKMDGVKLTEGTLKDVLEMKDRYGSLPNKGVKVIVEHTSTNPTGPIHVGRARNPIIGDTLARILDMCGYDVSTEYYVNDVGKQVVILTWGVNNLTKEQVEKEIEDRGMQDDRDKIDHKLVAYYRLANKMMEEDPAVQEEIGSMLRKFEAGDEEVISTVRKTAEIMLNGLKETLANIDVVLDTYTWESKFIADGSARKYVEELKQSKYAGVEDDGACYLELKDFGIQGKNTRFTFTRADGTTLYTTRDVAYHQDKFKRADKLIDVLGEDQKLGNKQLCCALEILGQTRKLDAMFYSFVSLPEGKMSTRKGVVVYLDDLIDEAVSRAYDEIRSRRDDMPEDRMREIAKIIGVGAIRYNIVRVQPEKQL
;
A
#
# COMPACT_ATOMS: atom_id res chain seq x y z
N MET A 1 -2.35 25.32 -14.37
CA MET A 1 -3.28 24.78 -15.38
C MET A 1 -2.43 24.43 -16.58
N SER A 2 -2.37 23.17 -16.96
CA SER A 2 -1.50 22.70 -18.04
C SER A 2 -1.97 23.23 -19.41
N VAL A 3 -1.12 23.12 -20.43
CA VAL A 3 -1.46 23.45 -21.82
C VAL A 3 -2.65 22.62 -22.31
N MET A 4 -2.75 21.36 -21.89
CA MET A 4 -3.90 20.51 -22.19
C MET A 4 -5.17 20.96 -21.46
N ASP A 5 -5.07 21.42 -20.22
CA ASP A 5 -6.22 21.99 -19.49
C ASP A 5 -6.71 23.29 -20.15
N ARG A 6 -5.78 24.14 -20.61
CA ARG A 6 -6.11 25.35 -21.39
C ARG A 6 -6.78 24.98 -22.71
N PHE A 7 -6.25 24.01 -23.44
CA PHE A 7 -6.83 23.52 -24.70
C PHE A 7 -8.26 22.99 -24.48
N ARG A 8 -8.47 22.17 -23.43
CA ARG A 8 -9.80 21.69 -23.05
C ARG A 8 -10.77 22.83 -22.69
N THR A 9 -10.28 23.87 -22.03
CA THR A 9 -11.06 25.06 -21.69
C THR A 9 -11.46 25.86 -22.93
N GLU A 10 -10.55 26.01 -23.90
CA GLU A 10 -10.85 26.67 -25.17
C GLU A 10 -11.86 25.87 -26.00
N VAL A 11 -11.74 24.54 -26.04
CA VAL A 11 -12.73 23.66 -26.69
C VAL A 11 -14.12 23.79 -26.03
N ASP A 12 -14.21 23.75 -24.69
CA ASP A 12 -15.47 23.94 -23.98
C ASP A 12 -16.10 25.31 -24.31
N GLY A 13 -15.30 26.38 -24.26
CA GLY A 13 -15.75 27.74 -24.61
C GLY A 13 -16.21 27.87 -26.06
N ALA A 14 -15.49 27.27 -27.01
CA ALA A 14 -15.84 27.27 -28.42
C ALA A 14 -17.18 26.55 -28.68
N VAL A 15 -17.37 25.37 -28.08
CA VAL A 15 -18.62 24.59 -28.21
C VAL A 15 -19.79 25.33 -27.57
N ARG A 16 -19.63 25.90 -26.36
CA ARG A 16 -20.68 26.69 -25.71
C ARG A 16 -21.06 27.92 -26.53
N SER A 17 -20.07 28.63 -27.09
CA SER A 17 -20.33 29.79 -27.95
C SER A 17 -21.10 29.40 -29.21
N ALA A 18 -20.73 28.30 -29.85
CA ALA A 18 -21.42 27.79 -31.04
C ALA A 18 -22.87 27.37 -30.73
N LEU A 19 -23.09 26.62 -29.64
CA LEU A 19 -24.44 26.25 -29.18
C LEU A 19 -25.31 27.48 -28.87
N SER A 20 -24.72 28.49 -28.19
CA SER A 20 -25.41 29.75 -27.90
C SER A 20 -25.81 30.50 -29.17
N LYS A 21 -24.95 30.56 -30.20
CA LYS A 21 -25.27 31.14 -31.52
C LYS A 21 -26.40 30.39 -32.23
N MET A 22 -26.50 29.08 -32.02
CA MET A 22 -27.61 28.25 -32.52
C MET A 22 -28.90 28.41 -31.70
N GLY A 23 -28.87 29.18 -30.60
CA GLY A 23 -30.01 29.35 -29.69
C GLY A 23 -30.32 28.10 -28.87
N VAL A 24 -29.33 27.24 -28.65
CA VAL A 24 -29.48 25.97 -27.94
C VAL A 24 -28.65 25.99 -26.65
N ASP A 25 -29.27 25.51 -25.57
CA ASP A 25 -28.56 25.15 -24.35
C ASP A 25 -28.61 23.62 -24.20
N SER A 26 -27.46 22.96 -24.23
CA SER A 26 -27.34 21.51 -24.12
C SER A 26 -26.06 21.14 -23.40
N GLU A 27 -26.14 20.14 -22.53
CA GLU A 27 -24.96 19.53 -21.93
C GLU A 27 -24.18 18.71 -22.95
N PHE A 28 -22.86 18.62 -22.72
CA PHE A 28 -21.94 17.82 -23.52
C PHE A 28 -20.73 17.37 -22.69
N SER A 29 -20.07 16.31 -23.16
CA SER A 29 -18.79 15.84 -22.63
C SER A 29 -17.67 16.14 -23.63
N ILE A 30 -16.46 16.35 -23.12
CA ILE A 30 -15.23 16.38 -23.91
C ILE A 30 -14.45 15.11 -23.56
N GLU A 31 -14.03 14.37 -24.57
CA GLU A 31 -13.38 13.08 -24.43
C GLU A 31 -12.07 13.04 -25.23
N ILE A 32 -11.13 12.21 -24.82
CA ILE A 32 -9.93 11.90 -25.61
C ILE A 32 -10.30 10.73 -26.52
N PRO A 33 -10.33 10.89 -27.85
CA PRO A 33 -10.72 9.82 -28.76
C PRO A 33 -9.65 8.71 -28.77
N SER A 34 -10.08 7.49 -29.11
CA SER A 34 -9.19 6.34 -29.24
C SER A 34 -8.42 6.28 -30.58
N THR A 35 -8.58 7.30 -31.43
CA THR A 35 -7.96 7.39 -32.75
C THR A 35 -7.22 8.71 -32.90
N ASP A 36 -6.15 8.73 -33.69
CA ASP A 36 -5.33 9.92 -33.96
C ASP A 36 -6.02 10.98 -34.83
N ALA A 37 -7.33 10.81 -35.10
CA ALA A 37 -8.11 11.74 -35.89
C ALA A 37 -8.31 13.10 -35.20
N ALA A 38 -8.22 13.14 -33.86
CA ALA A 38 -8.37 14.36 -33.07
C ALA A 38 -7.66 14.23 -31.71
N ASP A 39 -7.35 15.36 -31.09
CA ASP A 39 -6.78 15.40 -29.73
C ASP A 39 -7.89 15.42 -28.67
N LEU A 40 -9.01 16.09 -28.97
CA LEU A 40 -10.23 16.08 -28.18
C LEU A 40 -11.45 15.93 -29.09
N ALA A 41 -12.51 15.32 -28.57
CA ALA A 41 -13.77 15.14 -29.29
C ALA A 41 -14.98 15.39 -28.39
N VAL A 42 -16.06 15.87 -28.99
CA VAL A 42 -17.38 16.02 -28.36
C VAL A 42 -18.37 15.08 -29.07
N PRO A 43 -18.88 14.03 -28.40
CA PRO A 43 -19.92 13.19 -28.96
C PRO A 43 -21.26 13.93 -29.03
N CYS A 44 -21.72 14.27 -30.23
CA CYS A 44 -22.98 15.01 -30.43
C CYS A 44 -24.23 14.13 -30.20
N PHE A 45 -24.07 12.83 -29.92
CA PHE A 45 -25.15 11.91 -29.57
C PHE A 45 -25.94 12.36 -28.33
N LEU A 46 -25.25 12.95 -27.35
CA LEU A 46 -25.86 13.48 -26.13
C LEU A 46 -26.81 14.65 -26.44
N MET A 47 -26.48 15.44 -27.45
CA MET A 47 -27.23 16.63 -27.86
C MET A 47 -28.44 16.31 -28.75
N SER A 48 -28.46 15.12 -29.38
CA SER A 48 -29.48 14.74 -30.37
C SER A 48 -30.91 14.83 -29.87
N LYS A 49 -31.18 14.45 -28.60
CA LYS A 49 -32.51 14.56 -27.99
C LYS A 49 -32.94 16.01 -27.78
N ALA A 50 -32.03 16.87 -27.34
CA ALA A 50 -32.30 18.29 -27.09
C ALA A 50 -32.55 19.05 -28.40
N LEU A 51 -31.73 18.81 -29.43
CA LEU A 51 -31.86 19.48 -30.73
C LEU A 51 -32.84 18.82 -31.69
N LYS A 52 -33.34 17.61 -31.39
CA LYS A 52 -34.19 16.79 -32.26
C LYS A 52 -33.60 16.60 -33.67
N ARG A 53 -32.29 16.42 -33.75
CA ARG A 53 -31.52 16.30 -34.99
C ARG A 53 -30.55 15.14 -34.94
N ALA A 54 -30.16 14.61 -36.10
CA ALA A 54 -29.17 13.54 -36.17
C ALA A 54 -27.80 14.05 -35.65
N PRO A 55 -27.06 13.24 -34.87
CA PRO A 55 -25.75 13.62 -34.33
C PRO A 55 -24.76 14.10 -35.38
N LYS A 56 -24.81 13.50 -36.59
CA LYS A 56 -23.98 13.88 -37.72
C LYS A 56 -24.24 15.33 -38.16
N ASP A 57 -25.50 15.69 -38.36
CA ASP A 57 -25.89 17.05 -38.76
C ASP A 57 -25.52 18.08 -37.69
N ILE A 58 -25.63 17.71 -36.41
CA ILE A 58 -25.23 18.57 -35.27
C ILE A 58 -23.73 18.81 -35.31
N ALA A 59 -22.93 17.75 -35.47
CA ALA A 59 -21.47 17.87 -35.53
C ALA A 59 -21.02 18.71 -36.73
N GLU A 60 -21.60 18.49 -37.92
CA GLU A 60 -21.29 19.23 -39.15
C GLU A 60 -21.62 20.73 -39.02
N GLU A 61 -22.77 21.07 -38.41
CA GLU A 61 -23.14 22.46 -38.18
C GLU A 61 -22.25 23.12 -37.11
N LEU A 62 -21.94 22.44 -36.02
CA LEU A 62 -21.05 22.96 -34.99
C LEU A 62 -19.64 23.21 -35.56
N ALA A 63 -19.10 22.25 -36.33
CA ALA A 63 -17.80 22.41 -36.97
C ALA A 63 -17.76 23.61 -37.92
N SER A 64 -18.85 23.85 -38.65
CA SER A 64 -18.96 24.99 -39.57
C SER A 64 -19.10 26.35 -38.86
N ASN A 65 -19.50 26.36 -37.59
CA ASN A 65 -19.71 27.58 -36.79
C ASN A 65 -18.57 27.91 -35.82
N ILE A 66 -17.55 27.04 -35.74
CA ILE A 66 -16.38 27.24 -34.89
C ILE A 66 -15.17 27.49 -35.77
N GLU A 67 -14.66 28.72 -35.72
CA GLU A 67 -13.38 29.04 -36.35
C GLU A 67 -12.22 28.62 -35.43
N PRO A 68 -11.24 27.85 -35.94
CA PRO A 68 -10.04 27.52 -35.18
C PRO A 68 -9.32 28.79 -34.71
N SER A 69 -9.00 28.85 -33.41
CA SER A 69 -8.30 29.97 -32.80
C SER A 69 -7.61 29.53 -31.51
N GLY A 70 -6.71 30.37 -30.99
CA GLY A 70 -5.98 30.03 -29.77
C GLY A 70 -5.14 28.76 -29.95
N LEU A 71 -5.35 27.77 -29.11
CA LEU A 71 -4.73 26.46 -29.13
C LEU A 71 -5.38 25.50 -30.14
N ILE A 72 -6.57 25.81 -30.67
CA ILE A 72 -7.28 24.98 -31.64
C ILE A 72 -6.76 25.28 -33.05
N SER A 73 -6.19 24.28 -33.72
CA SER A 73 -5.71 24.40 -35.10
C SER A 73 -6.71 23.92 -36.16
N ASP A 74 -7.57 22.96 -35.80
CA ASP A 74 -8.56 22.38 -36.70
C ASP A 74 -9.82 21.96 -35.93
N VAL A 75 -10.97 22.12 -36.58
CA VAL A 75 -12.26 21.65 -36.10
C VAL A 75 -12.94 20.90 -37.24
N SER A 76 -13.31 19.64 -37.01
CA SER A 76 -13.90 18.79 -38.03
C SER A 76 -15.04 17.95 -37.48
N ALA A 77 -15.95 17.52 -38.36
CA ALA A 77 -17.02 16.61 -38.00
C ALA A 77 -16.76 15.22 -38.59
N LEU A 78 -16.87 14.17 -37.79
CA LEU A 78 -16.74 12.79 -38.24
C LEU A 78 -17.70 11.88 -37.49
N ASN A 79 -18.61 11.23 -38.21
CA ASN A 79 -19.53 10.20 -37.67
C ASN A 79 -20.30 10.61 -36.40
N GLY A 80 -20.71 11.88 -36.31
CA GLY A 80 -21.44 12.41 -35.14
C GLY A 80 -20.56 12.85 -33.97
N TYR A 81 -19.24 12.93 -34.18
CA TYR A 81 -18.29 13.58 -33.28
C TYR A 81 -17.86 14.92 -33.86
N LEU A 82 -17.78 15.92 -33.00
CA LEU A 82 -17.10 17.17 -33.25
C LEU A 82 -15.66 17.06 -32.72
N ASN A 83 -14.71 17.05 -33.63
CA ASN A 83 -13.30 16.78 -33.38
C ASN A 83 -12.48 18.07 -33.36
N PHE A 84 -11.51 18.14 -32.46
CA PHE A 84 -10.60 19.26 -32.29
C PHE A 84 -9.16 18.78 -32.36
N LYS A 85 -8.34 19.46 -33.16
CA LYS A 85 -6.87 19.29 -33.12
C LYS A 85 -6.22 20.51 -32.48
N MET A 86 -5.16 20.25 -31.74
CA MET A 86 -4.34 21.26 -31.12
C MET A 86 -3.23 21.70 -32.07
N ASP A 87 -2.91 22.99 -32.04
CA ASP A 87 -1.73 23.53 -32.72
C ASP A 87 -0.46 22.87 -32.14
N GLY A 88 0.26 22.12 -32.99
CA GLY A 88 1.43 21.35 -32.57
C GLY A 88 2.60 22.20 -32.08
N VAL A 89 2.75 23.43 -32.60
CA VAL A 89 3.79 24.37 -32.12
C VAL A 89 3.43 24.83 -30.71
N LYS A 90 2.17 25.26 -30.51
CA LYS A 90 1.70 25.72 -29.19
C LYS A 90 1.64 24.59 -28.15
N LEU A 91 1.31 23.37 -28.57
CA LEU A 91 1.40 22.18 -27.73
C LEU A 91 2.84 21.97 -27.26
N THR A 92 3.80 22.01 -28.18
CA THR A 92 5.22 21.80 -27.86
C THR A 92 5.75 22.89 -26.93
N GLU A 93 5.57 24.16 -27.30
CA GLU A 93 6.01 25.31 -26.50
C GLU A 93 5.35 25.32 -25.12
N GLY A 94 4.03 25.10 -25.07
CA GLY A 94 3.27 25.06 -23.83
C GLY A 94 3.67 23.90 -22.94
N THR A 95 3.89 22.70 -23.49
CA THR A 95 4.33 21.53 -22.72
C THR A 95 5.72 21.75 -22.14
N LEU A 96 6.68 22.21 -22.95
CA LEU A 96 8.04 22.49 -22.46
C LEU A 96 8.03 23.55 -21.38
N LYS A 97 7.21 24.60 -21.55
CA LYS A 97 7.01 25.62 -20.53
C LYS A 97 6.45 25.03 -19.25
N ASP A 98 5.38 24.24 -19.32
CA ASP A 98 4.76 23.62 -18.15
C ASP A 98 5.74 22.67 -17.44
N VAL A 99 6.54 21.87 -18.17
CA VAL A 99 7.58 20.99 -17.60
C VAL A 99 8.65 21.80 -16.86
N LEU A 100 9.13 22.90 -17.45
CA LEU A 100 10.16 23.75 -16.84
C LEU A 100 9.64 24.54 -15.63
N GLU A 101 8.38 24.95 -15.65
CA GLU A 101 7.72 25.68 -14.56
C GLU A 101 7.35 24.74 -13.40
N MET A 102 6.77 23.56 -13.70
CA MET A 102 6.28 22.61 -12.69
C MET A 102 7.37 21.69 -12.15
N LYS A 103 8.45 21.43 -12.91
CA LYS A 103 9.61 20.59 -12.52
C LYS A 103 9.16 19.22 -11.99
N ASP A 104 9.55 18.88 -10.76
CA ASP A 104 9.22 17.62 -10.08
C ASP A 104 7.70 17.44 -9.85
N ARG A 105 6.92 18.50 -9.99
CA ARG A 105 5.44 18.48 -9.90
C ARG A 105 4.76 18.43 -11.26
N TYR A 106 5.49 18.33 -12.37
CA TYR A 106 4.87 18.13 -13.68
C TYR A 106 4.01 16.85 -13.67
N GLY A 107 2.79 16.93 -14.19
CA GLY A 107 1.80 15.86 -14.11
C GLY A 107 1.02 15.77 -12.79
N SER A 108 1.26 16.68 -11.83
CA SER A 108 0.43 16.75 -10.62
C SER A 108 -0.93 17.40 -10.87
N LEU A 109 -1.93 16.94 -10.15
CA LEU A 109 -3.29 17.48 -10.17
C LEU A 109 -3.51 18.47 -9.01
N PRO A 110 -4.50 19.37 -9.12
CA PRO A 110 -4.87 20.26 -8.02
C PRO A 110 -5.24 19.51 -6.74
N ASN A 111 -4.94 20.13 -5.60
CA ASN A 111 -5.27 19.59 -4.28
C ASN A 111 -6.79 19.37 -4.15
N LYS A 112 -7.18 18.18 -3.69
CA LYS A 112 -8.58 17.75 -3.53
C LYS A 112 -9.16 18.04 -2.15
N GLY A 113 -8.34 18.36 -1.16
CA GLY A 113 -8.74 18.52 0.25
C GLY A 113 -9.17 17.22 0.90
N VAL A 114 -8.73 16.06 0.38
CA VAL A 114 -9.12 14.72 0.85
C VAL A 114 -7.89 14.04 1.44
N LYS A 115 -7.98 13.65 2.71
CA LYS A 115 -6.93 12.94 3.43
C LYS A 115 -7.00 11.44 3.18
N VAL A 116 -5.88 10.84 2.82
CA VAL A 116 -5.77 9.42 2.52
C VAL A 116 -4.68 8.80 3.38
N ILE A 117 -5.01 7.73 4.11
CA ILE A 117 -4.00 6.87 4.73
C ILE A 117 -3.80 5.65 3.83
N VAL A 118 -2.56 5.43 3.41
CA VAL A 118 -2.13 4.22 2.70
C VAL A 118 -1.33 3.36 3.68
N GLU A 119 -1.91 2.25 4.12
CA GLU A 119 -1.19 1.28 4.93
C GLU A 119 -0.46 0.29 4.02
N HIS A 120 0.84 0.09 4.28
CA HIS A 120 1.61 -0.92 3.59
C HIS A 120 2.76 -1.46 4.44
N THR A 121 3.40 -2.49 3.90
CA THR A 121 4.49 -3.25 4.52
C THR A 121 4.06 -4.09 5.70
N SER A 122 3.68 -3.45 6.83
CA SER A 122 3.15 -4.05 8.06
C SER A 122 3.71 -5.45 8.39
N THR A 123 5.02 -5.65 8.22
CA THR A 123 5.65 -6.95 8.48
C THR A 123 5.85 -7.14 9.98
N ASN A 124 5.63 -8.35 10.47
CA ASN A 124 5.86 -8.62 11.89
C ASN A 124 7.33 -8.35 12.26
N PRO A 125 7.59 -7.66 13.40
CA PRO A 125 8.94 -7.40 13.90
C PRO A 125 9.53 -8.67 14.54
N THR A 126 9.71 -9.72 13.74
CA THR A 126 10.21 -11.03 14.19
C THR A 126 11.42 -11.53 13.39
N GLY A 127 11.86 -10.76 12.40
CA GLY A 127 13.06 -11.02 11.61
C GLY A 127 13.11 -10.16 10.35
N PRO A 128 14.22 -10.21 9.59
CA PRO A 128 14.41 -9.39 8.38
C PRO A 128 13.35 -9.64 7.31
N ILE A 129 13.12 -8.63 6.47
CA ILE A 129 12.15 -8.74 5.36
C ILE A 129 12.66 -9.75 4.35
N HIS A 130 11.87 -10.76 4.02
CA HIS A 130 12.19 -11.71 2.96
C HIS A 130 11.65 -11.23 1.60
N VAL A 131 12.25 -11.70 0.50
CA VAL A 131 11.87 -11.31 -0.87
C VAL A 131 10.37 -11.53 -1.16
N GLY A 132 9.77 -12.60 -0.61
CA GLY A 132 8.33 -12.85 -0.73
C GLY A 132 7.41 -11.73 -0.20
N ARG A 133 7.92 -10.84 0.64
CA ARG A 133 7.22 -9.66 1.18
C ARG A 133 7.69 -8.35 0.56
N ALA A 134 8.73 -8.35 -0.28
CA ALA A 134 9.30 -7.15 -0.89
C ALA A 134 8.31 -6.41 -1.81
N ARG A 135 7.29 -7.11 -2.32
CA ARG A 135 6.29 -6.52 -3.22
C ARG A 135 5.43 -5.46 -2.53
N ASN A 136 5.02 -5.73 -1.29
CA ASN A 136 4.13 -4.87 -0.51
C ASN A 136 4.69 -3.44 -0.33
N PRO A 137 5.89 -3.23 0.26
CA PRO A 137 6.43 -1.89 0.47
C PRO A 137 6.53 -1.08 -0.82
N ILE A 138 6.96 -1.70 -1.92
CA ILE A 138 7.15 -0.99 -3.20
C ILE A 138 5.80 -0.63 -3.82
N ILE A 139 4.81 -1.52 -3.79
CA ILE A 139 3.46 -1.22 -4.29
C ILE A 139 2.83 -0.10 -3.48
N GLY A 140 2.88 -0.18 -2.15
CA GLY A 140 2.28 0.82 -1.26
C GLY A 140 2.93 2.20 -1.39
N ASP A 141 4.26 2.27 -1.39
CA ASP A 141 4.99 3.51 -1.59
C ASP A 141 4.72 4.11 -2.99
N THR A 142 4.67 3.28 -4.04
CA THR A 142 4.33 3.75 -5.39
C THR A 142 2.90 4.29 -5.47
N LEU A 143 1.94 3.59 -4.86
CA LEU A 143 0.55 4.05 -4.79
C LEU A 143 0.44 5.38 -4.04
N ALA A 144 1.12 5.52 -2.90
CA ALA A 144 1.12 6.75 -2.10
C ALA A 144 1.66 7.94 -2.91
N ARG A 145 2.79 7.76 -3.62
CA ARG A 145 3.38 8.79 -4.50
C ARG A 145 2.45 9.18 -5.66
N ILE A 146 1.76 8.21 -6.26
CA ILE A 146 0.78 8.49 -7.33
C ILE A 146 -0.42 9.26 -6.77
N LEU A 147 -0.91 8.92 -5.58
CA LEU A 147 -2.03 9.62 -4.96
C LEU A 147 -1.66 11.06 -4.57
N ASP A 148 -0.44 11.30 -4.09
CA ASP A 148 0.07 12.66 -3.85
C ASP A 148 0.12 13.46 -5.16
N MET A 149 0.63 12.87 -6.25
CA MET A 149 0.59 13.49 -7.57
C MET A 149 -0.85 13.70 -8.08
N CYS A 150 -1.82 12.87 -7.66
CA CYS A 150 -3.23 13.07 -7.93
C CYS A 150 -3.91 14.15 -7.07
N GLY A 151 -3.15 14.84 -6.20
CA GLY A 151 -3.64 15.95 -5.37
C GLY A 151 -4.32 15.54 -4.07
N TYR A 152 -4.13 14.30 -3.61
CA TYR A 152 -4.58 13.86 -2.28
C TYR A 152 -3.58 14.28 -1.19
N ASP A 153 -4.06 14.50 0.04
CA ASP A 153 -3.20 14.66 1.22
C ASP A 153 -2.91 13.26 1.77
N VAL A 154 -1.77 12.69 1.37
CA VAL A 154 -1.43 11.28 1.62
C VAL A 154 -0.53 11.15 2.82
N SER A 155 -0.85 10.21 3.71
CA SER A 155 0.05 9.72 4.74
C SER A 155 0.19 8.21 4.63
N THR A 156 1.42 7.72 4.77
CA THR A 156 1.77 6.30 4.78
C THR A 156 1.86 5.78 6.20
N GLU A 157 1.35 4.57 6.44
CA GLU A 157 1.29 3.99 7.78
C GLU A 157 1.78 2.54 7.80
N TYR A 158 2.59 2.22 8.81
CA TYR A 158 3.05 0.88 9.11
C TYR A 158 2.33 0.37 10.36
N TYR A 159 1.62 -0.75 10.25
CA TYR A 159 1.04 -1.42 11.41
C TYR A 159 2.06 -2.39 12.02
N VAL A 160 2.56 -2.04 13.22
CA VAL A 160 3.56 -2.83 13.94
C VAL A 160 2.85 -3.88 14.80
N ASN A 161 2.87 -5.12 14.32
CA ASN A 161 2.34 -6.28 15.05
C ASN A 161 3.31 -6.70 16.17
N ASP A 162 3.31 -5.96 17.27
CA ASP A 162 4.09 -6.25 18.47
C ASP A 162 3.34 -7.16 19.46
N VAL A 163 2.20 -7.73 19.05
CA VAL A 163 1.36 -8.60 19.88
C VAL A 163 1.47 -10.04 19.42
N GLY A 164 2.03 -10.90 20.26
CA GLY A 164 1.95 -12.34 20.06
C GLY A 164 3.18 -13.10 20.55
N LYS A 165 3.05 -14.43 20.52
CA LYS A 165 4.05 -15.35 21.09
C LYS A 165 5.46 -15.13 20.52
N GLN A 166 5.61 -14.82 19.23
CA GLN A 166 6.93 -14.70 18.62
C GLN A 166 7.73 -13.52 19.18
N VAL A 167 7.11 -12.35 19.34
CA VAL A 167 7.77 -11.15 19.86
C VAL A 167 8.07 -11.33 21.35
N VAL A 168 7.21 -12.02 22.09
CA VAL A 168 7.45 -12.39 23.50
C VAL A 168 8.63 -13.36 23.64
N ILE A 169 8.72 -14.41 22.81
CA ILE A 169 9.88 -15.32 22.79
C ILE A 169 11.16 -14.55 22.48
N LEU A 170 11.13 -13.67 21.48
CA LEU A 170 12.28 -12.84 21.14
C LEU A 170 12.69 -11.94 22.33
N THR A 171 11.71 -11.31 22.99
CA THR A 171 11.94 -10.45 24.16
C THR A 171 12.58 -11.23 25.31
N TRP A 172 12.08 -12.42 25.60
CA TRP A 172 12.69 -13.30 26.59
C TRP A 172 14.13 -13.66 26.19
N GLY A 173 14.36 -14.00 24.91
CA GLY A 173 15.69 -14.31 24.40
C GLY A 173 16.67 -13.14 24.58
N VAL A 174 16.29 -11.94 24.18
CA VAL A 174 17.12 -10.73 24.31
C VAL A 174 17.44 -10.40 25.77
N ASN A 175 16.52 -10.66 26.70
CA ASN A 175 16.71 -10.33 28.10
C ASN A 175 17.51 -11.38 28.89
N ASN A 176 17.50 -12.65 28.46
CA ASN A 176 18.05 -13.76 29.25
C ASN A 176 19.25 -14.45 28.61
N LEU A 177 19.46 -14.31 27.30
CA LEU A 177 20.57 -14.95 26.59
C LEU A 177 21.78 -14.01 26.52
N THR A 178 22.95 -14.56 26.79
CA THR A 178 24.23 -13.86 26.61
C THR A 178 24.67 -13.89 25.14
N LYS A 179 25.50 -12.92 24.74
CA LYS A 179 26.06 -12.88 23.39
C LYS A 179 26.84 -14.16 23.05
N GLU A 180 27.62 -14.67 24.00
CA GLU A 180 28.40 -15.90 23.83
C GLU A 180 27.52 -17.12 23.53
N GLN A 181 26.37 -17.25 24.21
CA GLN A 181 25.41 -18.33 23.94
C GLN A 181 24.84 -18.25 22.52
N VAL A 182 24.56 -17.03 22.05
CA VAL A 182 23.99 -16.79 20.72
C VAL A 182 25.04 -16.99 19.63
N GLU A 183 26.27 -16.50 19.83
CA GLU A 183 27.40 -16.70 18.92
C GLU A 183 27.69 -18.19 18.70
N LYS A 184 27.66 -18.98 19.78
CA LYS A 184 27.82 -20.43 19.69
C LYS A 184 26.71 -21.12 18.87
N GLU A 185 25.45 -20.71 19.01
CA GLU A 185 24.34 -21.25 18.20
C GLU A 185 24.50 -20.92 16.71
N ILE A 186 25.08 -19.76 16.38
CA ILE A 186 25.40 -19.35 15.01
C ILE A 186 26.51 -20.26 14.43
N GLU A 187 27.60 -20.43 15.19
CA GLU A 187 28.74 -21.29 14.83
C GLU A 187 28.32 -22.75 14.62
N ASP A 188 27.58 -23.33 15.58
CA ASP A 188 27.16 -24.73 15.59
C ASP A 188 26.31 -25.12 14.36
N ARG A 189 25.64 -24.13 13.73
CA ARG A 189 24.80 -24.34 12.55
C ARG A 189 25.50 -24.00 11.23
N GLY A 190 26.74 -23.51 11.26
CA GLY A 190 27.45 -23.05 10.07
C GLY A 190 26.72 -21.93 9.32
N MET A 191 25.85 -21.19 10.01
CA MET A 191 25.10 -20.07 9.42
C MET A 191 25.97 -18.83 9.52
N GLN A 192 26.85 -18.66 8.55
CA GLN A 192 27.55 -17.40 8.32
C GLN A 192 26.57 -16.40 7.69
N ASP A 193 25.77 -15.74 8.54
CA ASP A 193 25.21 -14.45 8.17
C ASP A 193 26.19 -13.38 8.67
N ASP A 194 27.12 -13.02 7.78
CA ASP A 194 28.20 -12.07 8.05
C ASP A 194 27.68 -10.64 8.23
N ARG A 195 26.38 -10.42 7.99
CA ARG A 195 25.76 -9.11 8.01
C ARG A 195 25.72 -8.57 9.43
N ASP A 196 26.47 -7.51 9.67
CA ASP A 196 26.44 -6.76 10.92
C ASP A 196 25.20 -5.86 11.01
N LYS A 197 24.01 -6.45 10.98
CA LYS A 197 22.72 -5.75 11.05
C LYS A 197 21.84 -6.33 12.16
N ILE A 198 21.19 -5.44 12.92
CA ILE A 198 20.59 -5.82 14.21
C ILE A 198 19.40 -6.78 14.08
N ASP A 199 18.53 -6.59 13.10
CA ASP A 199 17.37 -7.46 12.87
C ASP A 199 17.78 -8.87 12.42
N HIS A 200 18.87 -8.99 11.66
CA HIS A 200 19.49 -10.29 11.34
C HIS A 200 20.03 -10.98 12.58
N LYS A 201 20.79 -10.25 13.42
CA LYS A 201 21.35 -10.80 14.67
C LYS A 201 20.28 -11.27 15.65
N LEU A 202 19.15 -10.57 15.74
CA LEU A 202 18.04 -10.92 16.63
C LEU A 202 17.36 -12.26 16.27
N VAL A 203 17.50 -12.74 15.03
CA VAL A 203 16.96 -14.06 14.63
C VAL A 203 17.58 -15.19 15.45
N ALA A 204 18.86 -15.11 15.76
CA ALA A 204 19.55 -16.12 16.55
C ALA A 204 19.06 -16.15 18.01
N TYR A 205 18.79 -14.98 18.62
CA TYR A 205 18.16 -14.88 19.94
C TYR A 205 16.79 -15.55 19.97
N TYR A 206 15.92 -15.23 19.00
CA TYR A 206 14.59 -15.86 18.89
C TYR A 206 14.69 -17.38 18.76
N ARG A 207 15.60 -17.88 17.91
CA ARG A 207 15.77 -19.32 17.68
C ARG A 207 16.23 -20.05 18.93
N LEU A 208 17.26 -19.54 19.59
CA LEU A 208 17.78 -20.14 20.81
C LEU A 208 16.73 -20.12 21.92
N ALA A 209 16.02 -18.99 22.10
CA ALA A 209 14.90 -18.90 23.03
C ALA A 209 13.78 -19.89 22.72
N ASN A 210 13.41 -20.05 21.45
CA ASN A 210 12.37 -21.01 21.05
C ASN A 210 12.82 -22.46 21.32
N LYS A 211 14.09 -22.79 21.03
CA LYS A 211 14.65 -24.11 21.34
C LYS A 211 14.64 -24.38 22.85
N MET A 212 15.08 -23.44 23.66
CA MET A 212 15.04 -23.56 25.12
C MET A 212 13.61 -23.68 25.65
N MET A 213 12.65 -22.96 25.07
CA MET A 213 11.22 -23.10 25.42
C MET A 213 10.66 -24.49 25.11
N GLU A 214 11.16 -25.16 24.05
CA GLU A 214 10.74 -26.52 23.68
C GLU A 214 11.40 -27.60 24.56
N GLU A 215 12.61 -27.35 25.06
CA GLU A 215 13.43 -28.31 25.80
C GLU A 215 13.32 -28.16 27.33
N ASP A 216 13.06 -26.95 27.85
CA ASP A 216 13.05 -26.61 29.28
C ASP A 216 11.67 -26.12 29.76
N PRO A 217 10.97 -26.92 30.62
CA PRO A 217 9.69 -26.52 31.21
C PRO A 217 9.72 -25.22 32.01
N ALA A 218 10.86 -24.84 32.61
CA ALA A 218 10.98 -23.59 33.34
C ALA A 218 10.92 -22.39 32.40
N VAL A 219 11.68 -22.45 31.29
CA VAL A 219 11.66 -21.43 30.23
C VAL A 219 10.28 -21.34 29.59
N GLN A 220 9.61 -22.48 29.38
CA GLN A 220 8.24 -22.51 28.88
C GLN A 220 7.28 -21.74 29.79
N GLU A 221 7.39 -21.90 31.11
CA GLU A 221 6.53 -21.20 32.07
C GLU A 221 6.87 -19.71 32.16
N GLU A 222 8.14 -19.33 32.10
CA GLU A 222 8.55 -17.91 32.07
C GLU A 222 7.98 -17.17 30.85
N ILE A 223 8.14 -17.74 29.65
CA ILE A 223 7.59 -17.17 28.40
C ILE A 223 6.05 -17.18 28.45
N GLY A 224 5.44 -18.25 28.96
CA GLY A 224 3.99 -18.36 29.13
C GLY A 224 3.43 -17.30 30.08
N SER A 225 4.12 -17.05 31.19
CA SER A 225 3.77 -16.01 32.16
C SER A 225 3.88 -14.61 31.55
N MET A 226 4.96 -14.33 30.82
CA MET A 226 5.15 -13.07 30.10
C MET A 226 4.04 -12.84 29.07
N LEU A 227 3.67 -13.86 28.29
CA LEU A 227 2.59 -13.77 27.30
C LEU A 227 1.24 -13.46 27.96
N ARG A 228 0.88 -14.15 29.06
CA ARG A 228 -0.38 -13.91 29.77
C ARG A 228 -0.45 -12.49 30.34
N LYS A 229 0.63 -11.99 30.94
CA LYS A 229 0.71 -10.60 31.43
C LYS A 229 0.57 -9.58 30.29
N PHE A 230 1.24 -9.83 29.17
CA PHE A 230 1.14 -8.99 27.99
C PHE A 230 -0.31 -8.92 27.46
N GLU A 231 -0.98 -10.08 27.29
CA GLU A 231 -2.38 -10.14 26.84
C GLU A 231 -3.34 -9.50 27.85
N ALA A 232 -3.02 -9.54 29.14
CA ALA A 232 -3.79 -8.90 30.20
C ALA A 232 -3.60 -7.37 30.28
N GLY A 233 -2.71 -6.79 29.47
CA GLY A 233 -2.47 -5.35 29.44
C GLY A 233 -1.48 -4.84 30.48
N ASP A 234 -0.59 -5.69 31.00
CA ASP A 234 0.47 -5.28 31.93
C ASP A 234 1.41 -4.27 31.26
N GLU A 235 1.41 -3.03 31.75
CA GLU A 235 2.13 -1.91 31.14
C GLU A 235 3.65 -2.12 31.11
N GLU A 236 4.22 -2.74 32.15
CA GLU A 236 5.67 -2.98 32.23
C GLU A 236 6.10 -4.05 31.21
N VAL A 237 5.31 -5.12 31.11
CA VAL A 237 5.56 -6.18 30.11
C VAL A 237 5.36 -5.66 28.70
N ILE A 238 4.29 -4.89 28.43
CA ILE A 238 4.07 -4.26 27.12
C ILE A 238 5.22 -3.33 26.76
N SER A 239 5.66 -2.48 27.69
CA SER A 239 6.80 -1.58 27.46
C SER A 239 8.07 -2.35 27.11
N THR A 240 8.33 -3.46 27.82
CA THR A 240 9.51 -4.30 27.59
C THR A 240 9.48 -4.98 26.22
N VAL A 241 8.34 -5.58 25.86
CA VAL A 241 8.15 -6.22 24.54
C VAL A 241 8.26 -5.19 23.42
N ARG A 242 7.67 -4.01 23.60
CA ARG A 242 7.71 -2.93 22.62
C ARG A 242 9.14 -2.44 22.35
N LYS A 243 9.98 -2.30 23.39
CA LYS A 243 11.40 -1.93 23.21
C LYS A 243 12.15 -2.95 22.35
N THR A 244 11.92 -4.24 22.57
CA THR A 244 12.53 -5.30 21.74
C THR A 244 12.03 -5.24 20.30
N ALA A 245 10.72 -5.09 20.11
CA ALA A 245 10.12 -4.94 18.79
C ALA A 245 10.61 -3.67 18.06
N GLU A 246 10.90 -2.59 18.78
CA GLU A 246 11.46 -1.35 18.22
C GLU A 246 12.88 -1.53 17.69
N ILE A 247 13.72 -2.29 18.38
CA ILE A 247 15.07 -2.63 17.90
C ILE A 247 14.96 -3.40 16.57
N MET A 248 14.10 -4.42 16.51
CA MET A 248 13.85 -5.16 15.28
C MET A 248 13.29 -4.26 14.17
N LEU A 249 12.29 -3.43 14.49
CA LEU A 249 11.67 -2.51 13.55
C LEU A 249 12.68 -1.52 12.95
N ASN A 250 13.66 -1.05 13.72
CA ASN A 250 14.69 -0.15 13.21
C ASN A 250 15.55 -0.81 12.12
N GLY A 251 15.87 -2.11 12.25
CA GLY A 251 16.54 -2.86 11.18
C GLY A 251 15.66 -3.00 9.94
N LEU A 252 14.36 -3.22 10.10
CA LEU A 252 13.41 -3.26 8.97
C LEU A 252 13.30 -1.89 8.28
N LYS A 253 13.28 -0.79 9.04
CA LYS A 253 13.28 0.58 8.51
C LYS A 253 14.52 0.86 7.66
N GLU A 254 15.68 0.35 8.07
CA GLU A 254 16.92 0.47 7.29
C GLU A 254 16.81 -0.23 5.92
N THR A 255 16.29 -1.46 5.89
CA THR A 255 16.03 -2.18 4.63
C THR A 255 15.06 -1.41 3.73
N LEU A 256 13.97 -0.90 4.30
CA LEU A 256 12.97 -0.12 3.56
C LEU A 256 13.56 1.16 2.98
N ALA A 257 14.36 1.89 3.77
CA ALA A 257 15.06 3.08 3.30
C ALA A 257 16.04 2.75 2.17
N ASN A 258 16.68 1.58 2.19
CA ASN A 258 17.57 1.12 1.12
C ASN A 258 16.87 0.82 -0.21
N ILE A 259 15.53 0.69 -0.22
CA ILE A 259 14.71 0.59 -1.45
C ILE A 259 13.83 1.82 -1.68
N ASP A 260 14.22 2.97 -1.14
CA ASP A 260 13.48 4.25 -1.24
C ASP A 260 12.03 4.17 -0.72
N VAL A 261 11.82 3.41 0.35
CA VAL A 261 10.54 3.34 1.06
C VAL A 261 10.70 3.91 2.47
N VAL A 262 9.99 5.00 2.76
CA VAL A 262 9.93 5.65 4.08
C VAL A 262 8.47 5.84 4.43
N LEU A 263 8.07 5.44 5.64
CA LEU A 263 6.70 5.62 6.12
C LEU A 263 6.60 6.76 7.12
N ASP A 264 5.46 7.46 7.11
CA ASP A 264 5.23 8.63 7.97
C ASP A 264 4.88 8.24 9.41
N THR A 265 4.06 7.19 9.57
CA THR A 265 3.52 6.78 10.87
C THR A 265 3.74 5.29 11.13
N TYR A 266 4.08 4.95 12.38
CA TYR A 266 4.18 3.58 12.85
C TYR A 266 3.18 3.38 14.00
N THR A 267 2.11 2.63 13.75
CA THR A 267 1.04 2.37 14.73
C THR A 267 1.21 0.99 15.33
N TRP A 268 1.29 0.91 16.65
CA TRP A 268 1.59 -0.30 17.40
C TRP A 268 0.30 -1.03 17.78
N GLU A 269 0.21 -2.34 17.53
CA GLU A 269 -0.97 -3.16 17.85
C GLU A 269 -1.24 -3.17 19.37
N SER A 270 -0.20 -3.21 20.19
CA SER A 270 -0.29 -3.16 21.66
C SER A 270 -0.98 -1.91 22.19
N LYS A 271 -0.98 -0.80 21.42
CA LYS A 271 -1.71 0.44 21.76
C LYS A 271 -3.19 0.12 22.05
N PHE A 272 -3.82 -0.68 21.20
CA PHE A 272 -5.26 -0.96 21.26
C PHE A 272 -5.64 -1.90 22.42
N ILE A 273 -4.64 -2.60 22.98
CA ILE A 273 -4.78 -3.35 24.24
C ILE A 273 -4.65 -2.37 25.41
N ALA A 274 -3.55 -1.60 25.45
CA ALA A 274 -3.22 -0.70 26.55
C ALA A 274 -4.25 0.42 26.77
N ASP A 275 -4.79 1.00 25.70
CA ASP A 275 -5.79 2.07 25.78
C ASP A 275 -7.23 1.57 25.96
N GLY A 276 -7.43 0.24 25.97
CA GLY A 276 -8.73 -0.40 26.15
C GLY A 276 -9.69 -0.27 24.94
N SER A 277 -9.26 0.31 23.83
CA SER A 277 -10.11 0.49 22.65
C SER A 277 -10.56 -0.84 22.03
N ALA A 278 -9.69 -1.85 21.98
CA ALA A 278 -10.08 -3.18 21.51
C ALA A 278 -11.18 -3.78 22.39
N ARG A 279 -11.05 -3.66 23.72
CA ARG A 279 -12.07 -4.13 24.67
C ARG A 279 -13.39 -3.40 24.50
N LYS A 280 -13.35 -2.08 24.28
CA LYS A 280 -14.54 -1.28 23.98
C LYS A 280 -15.31 -1.85 22.78
N TYR A 281 -14.61 -2.13 21.67
CA TYR A 281 -15.25 -2.67 20.47
C TYR A 281 -15.73 -4.12 20.63
N VAL A 282 -15.10 -4.94 21.49
CA VAL A 282 -15.68 -6.24 21.89
C VAL A 282 -17.08 -6.05 22.48
N GLU A 283 -17.23 -5.12 23.43
CA GLU A 283 -18.51 -4.90 24.11
C GLU A 283 -19.58 -4.30 23.20
N GLU A 284 -19.20 -3.41 22.27
CA GLU A 284 -20.12 -2.90 21.24
C GLU A 284 -20.55 -4.01 20.26
N LEU A 285 -19.63 -4.85 19.81
CA LEU A 285 -19.94 -5.96 18.91
C LEU A 285 -20.85 -7.00 19.55
N LYS A 286 -20.68 -7.30 20.84
CA LYS A 286 -21.58 -8.21 21.60
C LYS A 286 -23.04 -7.74 21.63
N GLN A 287 -23.30 -6.44 21.52
CA GLN A 287 -24.65 -5.88 21.51
C GLN A 287 -25.32 -5.95 20.13
N SER A 288 -24.56 -6.30 19.09
CA SER A 288 -25.09 -6.45 17.75
C SER A 288 -26.05 -7.63 17.65
N LYS A 289 -27.11 -7.47 16.85
CA LYS A 289 -28.01 -8.59 16.48
C LYS A 289 -27.30 -9.71 15.71
N TYR A 290 -26.10 -9.44 15.19
CA TYR A 290 -25.27 -10.40 14.47
C TYR A 290 -24.32 -11.17 15.40
N ALA A 291 -24.25 -10.83 16.69
CA ALA A 291 -23.37 -11.50 17.64
C ALA A 291 -23.92 -12.87 18.08
N GLY A 292 -23.03 -13.85 18.16
CA GLY A 292 -23.27 -15.17 18.73
C GLY A 292 -22.12 -15.59 19.64
N VAL A 293 -22.32 -16.70 20.35
CA VAL A 293 -21.34 -17.31 21.25
C VAL A 293 -21.18 -18.77 20.85
N GLU A 294 -19.93 -19.21 20.66
CA GLU A 294 -19.58 -20.61 20.42
C GLU A 294 -19.74 -21.45 21.69
N ASP A 295 -19.75 -22.78 21.55
CA ASP A 295 -19.85 -23.72 22.68
C ASP A 295 -18.71 -23.55 23.70
N ASP A 296 -17.53 -23.10 23.25
CA ASP A 296 -16.36 -22.84 24.10
C ASP A 296 -16.40 -21.48 24.80
N GLY A 297 -17.41 -20.64 24.52
CA GLY A 297 -17.60 -19.30 25.07
C GLY A 297 -17.00 -18.16 24.22
N ALA A 298 -16.31 -18.45 23.11
CA ALA A 298 -15.81 -17.41 22.20
C ALA A 298 -16.97 -16.68 21.49
N CYS A 299 -16.89 -15.35 21.36
CA CYS A 299 -17.92 -14.60 20.63
C CYS A 299 -17.54 -14.38 19.16
N TYR A 300 -18.55 -14.44 18.29
CA TYR A 300 -18.41 -14.26 16.85
C TYR A 300 -19.52 -13.38 16.27
N LEU A 301 -19.29 -12.81 15.09
CA LEU A 301 -20.32 -12.18 14.26
C LEU A 301 -20.75 -13.13 13.15
N GLU A 302 -22.04 -13.30 12.94
CA GLU A 302 -22.62 -14.01 11.81
C GLU A 302 -22.70 -13.07 10.59
N LEU A 303 -21.86 -13.33 9.58
CA LEU A 303 -21.67 -12.47 8.42
C LEU A 303 -22.40 -12.95 7.16
N LYS A 304 -23.25 -13.98 7.27
CA LYS A 304 -24.01 -14.52 6.13
C LYS A 304 -24.84 -13.44 5.43
N ASP A 305 -25.45 -12.54 6.19
CA ASP A 305 -26.29 -11.45 5.67
C ASP A 305 -25.48 -10.40 4.88
N PHE A 306 -24.15 -10.39 5.02
CA PHE A 306 -23.23 -9.50 4.31
C PHE A 306 -22.61 -10.18 3.06
N GLY A 307 -23.18 -11.30 2.62
CA GLY A 307 -22.71 -12.01 1.44
C GLY A 307 -21.39 -12.77 1.64
N ILE A 308 -21.05 -13.12 2.89
CA ILE A 308 -20.07 -14.16 3.19
C ILE A 308 -20.76 -15.52 3.12
N GLN A 309 -20.13 -16.51 2.49
CA GLN A 309 -20.71 -17.83 2.27
C GLN A 309 -19.78 -18.94 2.78
N GLY A 310 -20.34 -20.14 2.94
CA GLY A 310 -19.59 -21.33 3.32
C GLY A 310 -19.31 -21.41 4.81
N LYS A 311 -18.17 -22.01 5.18
CA LYS A 311 -17.78 -22.23 6.59
C LYS A 311 -17.20 -20.99 7.27
N ASN A 312 -16.96 -19.92 6.51
CA ASN A 312 -16.25 -18.73 6.98
C ASN A 312 -17.20 -17.56 7.31
N THR A 313 -18.48 -17.84 7.54
CA THR A 313 -19.46 -16.79 7.86
C THR A 313 -19.29 -16.25 9.27
N ARG A 314 -18.58 -16.98 10.15
CA ARG A 314 -18.32 -16.55 11.51
C ARG A 314 -17.01 -15.77 11.60
N PHE A 315 -17.09 -14.55 12.10
CA PHE A 315 -15.94 -13.72 12.44
C PHE A 315 -15.76 -13.69 13.96
N THR A 316 -14.84 -14.51 14.46
CA THR A 316 -14.54 -14.59 15.90
C THR A 316 -13.76 -13.34 16.34
N PHE A 317 -14.22 -12.68 17.40
CA PHE A 317 -13.66 -11.42 17.86
C PHE A 317 -13.22 -11.43 19.33
N THR A 318 -13.63 -12.40 20.14
CA THR A 318 -13.09 -12.57 21.51
C THR A 318 -13.03 -14.04 21.90
N ARG A 319 -12.07 -14.36 22.76
CA ARG A 319 -12.01 -15.64 23.47
C ARG A 319 -13.04 -15.66 24.62
N ALA A 320 -13.26 -16.84 25.18
CA ALA A 320 -14.19 -17.08 26.28
C ALA A 320 -13.83 -16.33 27.57
N ASP A 321 -12.54 -16.14 27.82
CA ASP A 321 -11.99 -15.36 28.94
C ASP A 321 -12.08 -13.84 28.73
N GLY A 322 -12.59 -13.39 27.58
CA GLY A 322 -12.68 -11.97 27.20
C GLY A 322 -11.40 -11.39 26.59
N THR A 323 -10.36 -12.21 26.38
CA THR A 323 -9.13 -11.77 25.73
C THR A 323 -9.39 -11.38 24.27
N THR A 324 -8.92 -10.19 23.88
CA THR A 324 -9.10 -9.66 22.53
C THR A 324 -8.30 -10.45 21.49
N LEU A 325 -8.86 -10.59 20.29
CA LEU A 325 -8.20 -11.24 19.15
C LEU A 325 -7.62 -10.18 18.19
N TYR A 326 -6.75 -10.63 17.27
CA TYR A 326 -6.19 -9.75 16.23
C TYR A 326 -7.30 -9.10 15.40
N THR A 327 -8.38 -9.84 15.14
CA THR A 327 -9.58 -9.38 14.45
C THR A 327 -10.22 -8.17 15.11
N THR A 328 -10.28 -8.10 16.46
CA THR A 328 -10.81 -6.92 17.16
C THR A 328 -9.81 -5.78 17.23
N ARG A 329 -8.52 -6.07 17.30
CA ARG A 329 -7.49 -5.03 17.27
C ARG A 329 -7.45 -4.37 15.90
N ASP A 330 -7.66 -5.12 14.82
CA ASP A 330 -7.87 -4.57 13.47
C ASP A 330 -9.10 -3.65 13.45
N VAL A 331 -10.24 -4.06 14.04
CA VAL A 331 -11.42 -3.18 14.15
C VAL A 331 -11.08 -1.88 14.88
N ALA A 332 -10.40 -1.96 16.03
CA ALA A 332 -10.00 -0.78 16.81
C ALA A 332 -9.07 0.14 16.01
N TYR A 333 -8.10 -0.45 15.32
CA TYR A 333 -7.14 0.23 14.48
C TYR A 333 -7.81 0.97 13.31
N HIS A 334 -8.74 0.32 12.61
CA HIS A 334 -9.43 0.97 11.50
C HIS A 334 -10.36 2.08 11.96
N GLN A 335 -11.02 1.92 13.12
CA GLN A 335 -11.79 3.00 13.74
C GLN A 335 -10.92 4.19 14.16
N ASP A 336 -9.66 3.97 14.57
CA ASP A 336 -8.68 5.05 14.78
C ASP A 336 -8.30 5.73 13.46
N LYS A 337 -7.95 4.96 12.42
CA LYS A 337 -7.61 5.48 11.09
C LYS A 337 -8.72 6.37 10.51
N PHE A 338 -9.98 5.93 10.60
CA PHE A 338 -11.12 6.71 10.11
C PHE A 338 -11.33 8.04 10.86
N LYS A 339 -10.81 8.23 12.06
CA LYS A 339 -10.84 9.54 12.74
C LYS A 339 -9.84 10.53 12.14
N ARG A 340 -8.79 10.05 11.47
CA ARG A 340 -7.66 10.83 10.98
C ARG A 340 -7.67 11.09 9.47
N ALA A 341 -8.38 10.27 8.70
CA ALA A 341 -8.43 10.36 7.25
C ALA A 341 -9.84 10.16 6.67
N ASP A 342 -10.05 10.66 5.45
CA ASP A 342 -11.30 10.57 4.70
C ASP A 342 -11.38 9.25 3.91
N LYS A 343 -10.24 8.74 3.46
CA LYS A 343 -10.08 7.47 2.73
C LYS A 343 -8.98 6.64 3.34
N LEU A 344 -9.20 5.33 3.39
CA LEU A 344 -8.21 4.35 3.85
C LEU A 344 -7.97 3.36 2.72
N ILE A 345 -6.70 3.07 2.45
CA ILE A 345 -6.29 2.05 1.48
C ILE A 345 -5.28 1.13 2.15
N ASP A 346 -5.60 -0.15 2.26
CA ASP A 346 -4.67 -1.16 2.77
C ASP A 346 -4.04 -1.95 1.62
N VAL A 347 -2.71 -2.09 1.63
CA VAL A 347 -1.99 -2.93 0.67
C VAL A 347 -1.74 -4.30 1.29
N LEU A 348 -2.45 -5.32 0.79
CA LEU A 348 -2.54 -6.63 1.41
C LEU A 348 -2.19 -7.76 0.44
N GLY A 349 -1.69 -8.88 0.96
CA GLY A 349 -1.53 -10.11 0.17
C GLY A 349 -2.89 -10.69 -0.24
N GLU A 350 -2.93 -11.44 -1.34
CA GLU A 350 -4.16 -12.07 -1.84
C GLU A 350 -4.82 -13.05 -0.86
N ASP A 351 -4.04 -13.59 0.08
CA ASP A 351 -4.49 -14.44 1.19
C ASP A 351 -5.37 -13.70 2.20
N GLN A 352 -5.26 -12.37 2.27
CA GLN A 352 -6.00 -11.53 3.22
C GLN A 352 -7.35 -11.05 2.68
N LYS A 353 -7.73 -11.40 1.44
CA LYS A 353 -9.00 -10.97 0.82
C LYS A 353 -10.23 -11.28 1.68
N LEU A 354 -10.28 -12.49 2.23
CA LEU A 354 -11.40 -12.90 3.08
C LEU A 354 -11.38 -12.15 4.41
N GLY A 355 -10.22 -12.05 5.06
CA GLY A 355 -10.07 -11.35 6.34
C GLY A 355 -10.45 -9.87 6.22
N ASN A 356 -9.98 -9.19 5.17
CA ASN A 356 -10.36 -7.80 4.87
C ASN A 356 -11.87 -7.66 4.64
N LYS A 357 -12.50 -8.59 3.90
CA LYS A 357 -13.96 -8.56 3.71
C LYS A 357 -14.71 -8.73 5.05
N GLN A 358 -14.26 -9.65 5.91
CA GLN A 358 -14.87 -9.86 7.22
C GLN A 358 -14.70 -8.63 8.13
N LEU A 359 -13.52 -8.00 8.11
CA LEU A 359 -13.25 -6.75 8.82
C LEU A 359 -14.17 -5.62 8.35
N CYS A 360 -14.35 -5.44 7.03
CA CYS A 360 -15.29 -4.47 6.49
C CYS A 360 -16.73 -4.70 6.99
N CYS A 361 -17.19 -5.95 7.08
CA CYS A 361 -18.50 -6.26 7.65
C CYS A 361 -18.57 -5.89 9.14
N ALA A 362 -17.53 -6.20 9.93
CA ALA A 362 -17.48 -5.83 11.34
C ALA A 362 -17.51 -4.30 11.54
N LEU A 363 -16.83 -3.53 10.69
CA LEU A 363 -16.86 -2.07 10.68
C LEU A 363 -18.25 -1.53 10.32
N GLU A 364 -18.91 -2.12 9.33
CA GLU A 364 -20.29 -1.77 8.94
C GLU A 364 -21.29 -2.02 10.08
N ILE A 365 -21.15 -3.16 10.79
CA ILE A 365 -21.96 -3.49 11.98
C ILE A 365 -21.80 -2.43 13.08
N LEU A 366 -20.60 -1.86 13.23
CA LEU A 366 -20.31 -0.76 14.16
C LEU A 366 -20.73 0.62 13.62
N GLY A 367 -21.45 0.67 12.49
CA GLY A 367 -21.99 1.90 11.92
C GLY A 367 -20.97 2.72 11.12
N GLN A 368 -19.82 2.16 10.74
CA GLN A 368 -18.91 2.85 9.84
C GLN A 368 -19.51 2.94 8.44
N THR A 369 -19.67 4.16 7.92
CA THR A 369 -20.26 4.42 6.60
C THR A 369 -19.23 4.64 5.50
N ARG A 370 -18.00 5.01 5.88
CA ARG A 370 -16.87 5.14 4.94
C ARG A 370 -16.28 3.78 4.61
N LYS A 371 -15.93 3.58 3.34
CA LYS A 371 -15.36 2.32 2.87
C LYS A 371 -13.86 2.26 3.20
N LEU A 372 -13.42 1.06 3.55
CA LEU A 372 -12.03 0.66 3.54
C LEU A 372 -11.73 0.07 2.16
N ASP A 373 -10.84 0.72 1.40
CA ASP A 373 -10.36 0.19 0.12
C ASP A 373 -9.16 -0.73 0.38
N ALA A 374 -8.99 -1.75 -0.45
CA ALA A 374 -7.86 -2.68 -0.35
C ALA A 374 -7.23 -2.94 -1.72
N MET A 375 -5.92 -2.85 -1.79
CA MET A 375 -5.12 -3.23 -2.95
C MET A 375 -4.47 -4.59 -2.67
N PHE A 376 -4.90 -5.61 -3.40
CA PHE A 376 -4.38 -6.97 -3.22
C PHE A 376 -3.24 -7.26 -4.19
N TYR A 377 -2.17 -7.89 -3.70
CA TYR A 377 -1.09 -8.38 -4.54
C TYR A 377 -0.87 -9.89 -4.38
N SER A 378 -0.41 -10.54 -5.45
CA SER A 378 -0.01 -11.94 -5.46
C SER A 378 1.46 -12.09 -5.06
N PHE A 379 1.80 -13.24 -4.49
CA PHE A 379 3.12 -13.48 -3.91
C PHE A 379 4.22 -13.64 -4.97
N VAL A 380 5.46 -13.41 -4.53
CA VAL A 380 6.68 -13.76 -5.29
C VAL A 380 6.97 -15.24 -5.10
N SER A 381 7.16 -15.98 -6.19
CA SER A 381 7.53 -17.39 -6.18
C SER A 381 8.99 -17.57 -6.59
N LEU A 382 9.71 -18.49 -5.95
CA LEU A 382 11.01 -18.93 -6.46
C LEU A 382 10.82 -20.09 -7.45
N PRO A 383 11.75 -20.32 -8.40
CA PRO A 383 11.71 -21.48 -9.29
C PRO A 383 11.57 -22.82 -8.56
N GLU A 384 12.09 -22.90 -7.33
CA GLU A 384 12.07 -24.07 -6.45
C GLU A 384 10.78 -24.18 -5.61
N GLY A 385 9.86 -23.22 -5.72
CA GLY A 385 8.57 -23.17 -5.02
C GLY A 385 8.43 -22.03 -4.02
N LYS A 386 7.52 -22.18 -3.05
CA LYS A 386 7.25 -21.17 -2.02
C LYS A 386 8.37 -21.10 -0.98
N MET A 387 8.84 -19.89 -0.68
CA MET A 387 9.80 -19.63 0.40
C MET A 387 9.28 -20.12 1.76
N SER A 388 10.16 -20.69 2.60
CA SER A 388 9.79 -21.17 3.94
C SER A 388 10.88 -20.89 4.96
N THR A 389 10.56 -20.04 5.94
CA THR A 389 11.38 -19.75 7.13
C THR A 389 11.68 -20.99 7.97
N ARG A 390 10.79 -22.01 7.94
CA ARG A 390 10.99 -23.27 8.67
C ARG A 390 11.96 -24.25 7.97
N LYS A 391 12.12 -24.14 6.66
CA LYS A 391 13.01 -25.01 5.86
C LYS A 391 14.40 -24.41 5.58
N GLY A 392 14.68 -23.19 6.07
CA GLY A 392 15.98 -22.54 5.91
C GLY A 392 16.25 -21.98 4.49
N VAL A 393 15.27 -22.02 3.59
CA VAL A 393 15.36 -21.41 2.25
C VAL A 393 14.66 -20.06 2.30
N VAL A 394 15.36 -19.06 2.82
CA VAL A 394 14.88 -17.67 2.88
C VAL A 394 15.94 -16.79 2.25
N VAL A 395 15.55 -16.06 1.22
CA VAL A 395 16.35 -14.98 0.65
C VAL A 395 15.83 -13.68 1.26
N TYR A 396 16.70 -12.93 1.94
CA TYR A 396 16.31 -11.65 2.51
C TYR A 396 16.30 -10.56 1.43
N LEU A 397 15.50 -9.53 1.66
CA LEU A 397 15.43 -8.37 0.79
C LEU A 397 16.78 -7.63 0.77
N ASP A 398 17.48 -7.57 1.90
CA ASP A 398 18.82 -7.00 1.96
C ASP A 398 19.80 -7.73 1.01
N ASP A 399 19.74 -9.06 0.92
CA ASP A 399 20.59 -9.84 0.00
C ASP A 399 20.25 -9.55 -1.46
N LEU A 400 18.96 -9.39 -1.77
CA LEU A 400 18.51 -9.01 -3.12
C LEU A 400 19.00 -7.61 -3.50
N ILE A 401 18.96 -6.66 -2.56
CA ILE A 401 19.47 -5.30 -2.76
C ILE A 401 20.97 -5.34 -3.03
N ASP A 402 21.74 -6.00 -2.17
CA ASP A 402 23.20 -6.08 -2.30
C ASP A 402 23.60 -6.73 -3.63
N GLU A 403 22.96 -7.83 -4.02
CA GLU A 403 23.23 -8.50 -5.29
C GLU A 403 22.88 -7.60 -6.49
N ALA A 404 21.75 -6.89 -6.46
CA ALA A 404 21.37 -5.98 -7.54
C ALA A 404 22.34 -4.80 -7.68
N VAL A 405 22.77 -4.22 -6.55
CA VAL A 405 23.74 -3.12 -6.53
C VAL A 405 25.13 -3.59 -6.96
N SER A 406 25.57 -4.76 -6.50
CA SER A 406 26.85 -5.36 -6.89
C SER A 406 26.92 -5.60 -8.41
N ARG A 407 25.88 -6.21 -8.99
CA ARG A 407 25.79 -6.41 -10.44
C ARG A 407 25.81 -5.10 -11.22
N ALA A 408 25.09 -4.08 -10.74
CA ALA A 408 25.10 -2.77 -11.38
C ALA A 408 26.49 -2.12 -11.34
N TYR A 409 27.20 -2.27 -10.21
CA TYR A 409 28.57 -1.75 -10.06
C TYR A 409 29.55 -2.43 -11.03
N ASP A 410 29.52 -3.75 -11.13
CA ASP A 410 30.37 -4.51 -12.05
C ASP A 410 30.11 -4.11 -13.52
N GLU A 411 28.85 -3.91 -13.88
CA GLU A 411 28.47 -3.45 -15.22
C GLU A 411 29.00 -2.04 -15.51
N ILE A 412 28.93 -1.11 -14.55
CA ILE A 412 29.49 0.24 -14.70
C ILE A 412 31.01 0.17 -14.87
N ARG A 413 31.69 -0.55 -13.99
CA ARG A 413 33.15 -0.69 -13.98
C ARG A 413 33.68 -1.30 -15.27
N SER A 414 32.94 -2.23 -15.89
CA SER A 414 33.34 -2.82 -17.17
C SER A 414 33.23 -1.85 -18.36
N ARG A 415 32.42 -0.79 -18.24
CA ARG A 415 32.15 0.20 -19.31
C ARG A 415 32.83 1.54 -19.09
N ARG A 416 33.23 1.87 -17.86
CA ARG A 416 33.74 3.18 -17.45
C ARG A 416 35.01 3.00 -16.61
N ASP A 417 36.13 3.43 -17.17
CA ASP A 417 37.44 3.52 -16.48
C ASP A 417 37.77 4.96 -16.05
N ASP A 418 36.99 5.94 -16.49
CA ASP A 418 37.14 7.37 -16.25
C ASP A 418 36.45 7.87 -14.98
N MET A 419 35.65 7.02 -14.32
CA MET A 419 34.77 7.41 -13.22
C MET A 419 35.36 7.07 -11.84
N PRO A 420 35.31 8.00 -10.86
CA PRO A 420 35.71 7.70 -9.48
C PRO A 420 34.87 6.59 -8.85
N GLU A 421 35.49 5.78 -7.99
CA GLU A 421 34.85 4.61 -7.38
C GLU A 421 33.58 4.95 -6.58
N ASP A 422 33.62 6.00 -5.76
CA ASP A 422 32.46 6.42 -4.97
C ASP A 422 31.27 6.81 -5.85
N ARG A 423 31.53 7.45 -6.99
CA ARG A 423 30.49 7.82 -7.96
C ARG A 423 29.91 6.59 -8.66
N MET A 424 30.76 5.61 -9.00
CA MET A 424 30.28 4.34 -9.54
C MET A 424 29.38 3.61 -8.55
N ARG A 425 29.74 3.59 -7.26
CA ARG A 425 28.91 2.98 -6.20
C ARG A 425 27.57 3.70 -6.01
N GLU A 426 27.57 5.03 -6.05
CA GLU A 426 26.33 5.83 -5.99
C GLU A 426 25.38 5.49 -7.16
N ILE A 427 25.91 5.47 -8.39
CA ILE A 427 25.12 5.15 -9.59
C ILE A 427 24.65 3.68 -9.54
N ALA A 428 25.50 2.77 -9.09
CA ALA A 428 25.14 1.36 -8.92
C ALA A 428 23.97 1.19 -7.95
N LYS A 429 23.94 1.95 -6.84
CA LYS A 429 22.80 1.95 -5.90
C LYS A 429 21.52 2.40 -6.59
N ILE A 430 21.56 3.51 -7.33
CA ILE A 430 20.40 4.05 -8.08
C ILE A 430 19.89 3.02 -9.10
N ILE A 431 20.78 2.40 -9.88
CA ILE A 431 20.41 1.42 -10.90
C ILE A 431 19.87 0.13 -10.26
N GLY A 432 20.54 -0.41 -9.25
CA GLY A 432 20.15 -1.65 -8.58
C GLY A 432 18.79 -1.53 -7.90
N VAL A 433 18.59 -0.47 -7.10
CA VAL A 433 17.32 -0.18 -6.43
C VAL A 433 16.21 0.11 -7.45
N GLY A 434 16.51 0.94 -8.46
CA GLY A 434 15.58 1.23 -9.55
C GLY A 434 15.14 -0.03 -10.29
N ALA A 435 16.06 -0.96 -10.55
CA ALA A 435 15.75 -2.24 -11.18
C ALA A 435 14.84 -3.11 -10.31
N ILE A 436 15.10 -3.22 -9.00
CA ILE A 436 14.23 -3.97 -8.08
C ILE A 436 12.82 -3.39 -8.08
N ARG A 437 12.71 -2.07 -7.86
CA ARG A 437 11.42 -1.38 -7.81
C ARG A 437 10.65 -1.52 -9.12
N TYR A 438 11.30 -1.26 -10.26
CA TYR A 438 10.69 -1.35 -11.58
C TYR A 438 10.20 -2.76 -11.89
N ASN A 439 11.00 -3.79 -11.60
CA ASN A 439 10.61 -5.18 -11.85
C ASN A 439 9.37 -5.61 -11.04
N ILE A 440 9.16 -5.02 -9.86
CA ILE A 440 7.96 -5.25 -9.05
C ILE A 440 6.74 -4.51 -9.60
N VAL A 441 6.85 -3.22 -9.91
CA VAL A 441 5.67 -2.41 -10.31
C VAL A 441 5.28 -2.57 -11.77
N ARG A 442 6.16 -3.06 -12.65
CA ARG A 442 5.81 -3.34 -14.06
C ARG A 442 4.82 -4.49 -14.23
N VAL A 443 4.69 -5.36 -13.22
CA VAL A 443 3.80 -6.52 -13.23
C VAL A 443 2.53 -6.19 -12.45
N GLN A 444 1.37 -6.42 -13.07
CA GLN A 444 0.07 -6.25 -12.43
C GLN A 444 0.03 -6.92 -11.04
N PRO A 445 -0.41 -6.22 -9.98
CA PRO A 445 -0.43 -6.71 -8.60
C PRO A 445 -1.01 -8.12 -8.46
N GLU A 446 -2.04 -8.45 -9.23
CA GLU A 446 -2.78 -9.71 -9.14
C GLU A 446 -2.06 -10.91 -9.78
N LYS A 447 -0.98 -10.67 -10.54
CA LYS A 447 -0.18 -11.72 -11.16
C LYS A 447 0.99 -12.10 -10.27
N GLN A 448 1.30 -13.39 -10.18
CA GLN A 448 2.50 -13.88 -9.50
C GLN A 448 3.77 -13.34 -10.16
N LEU A 449 4.78 -13.06 -9.34
CA LEU A 449 6.11 -12.64 -9.77
C LEU A 449 7.09 -13.81 -9.68
#